data_AF-A0A1F4ZS65-F1
#
_entry.id   AF-A0A1F4ZS65-F1
#
_cell.length_a   1.000
_cell.length_b   1.000
_cell.length_c   1.000
_cell.angle_alpha   90.00
_cell.angle_beta   90.00
_cell.angle_gamma   90.00
#
_symmetry.space_group_name_H-M   'P 1'
#
loop_
_entity.id
_entity.type
_entity.pdbx_description
1 polymer ?
#
loop_
_entity_poly.entity_id
_entity_poly.type
_entity_poly.pdbx_seq_one_letter_code
_entity_poly.pdbx_strand_id
1 'polypeptide(L)'
;MKVINKKAQFDYELSDRVEAGVVLTGAEAKAARAGHVKLDGAHIKIDAKTEAYVVNMHIFPYKFASDEGYEPDRSRKLLIHMEELTILLSKMKQGRMTLVPTALYTRGPRVKLEIALARGKRKYEKREKVQKRDEARDTEREWRNKR
;
A
#
# COMPACT_ATOMS: atom_id res chain seq x y z
N MET A 1 4.90 7.02 12.23
CA MET A 1 4.06 5.79 12.21
C MET A 1 4.01 5.24 10.79
N LYS A 2 3.97 3.91 10.62
CA LYS A 2 4.03 3.24 9.30
C LYS A 2 3.19 1.95 9.30
N VAL A 3 2.20 1.86 8.42
CA VAL A 3 1.46 0.63 8.06
C VAL A 3 2.04 0.07 6.78
N ILE A 4 2.36 -1.22 6.78
CA ILE A 4 2.94 -1.90 5.61
C ILE A 4 1.94 -2.91 5.06
N ASN A 5 1.69 -2.86 3.76
CA ASN A 5 0.92 -3.86 3.06
C ASN A 5 1.77 -5.12 2.81
N LYS A 6 1.79 -6.01 3.81
CA LYS A 6 2.54 -7.27 3.75
C LYS A 6 2.06 -8.17 2.61
N LYS A 7 0.76 -8.15 2.29
CA LYS A 7 0.19 -8.93 1.19
C LYS A 7 0.71 -8.43 -0.16
N ALA A 8 0.77 -7.11 -0.38
CA ALA A 8 1.32 -6.57 -1.62
C ALA A 8 2.75 -7.07 -1.91
N GLN A 9 3.62 -7.11 -0.89
CA GLN A 9 4.99 -7.62 -1.04
C GLN A 9 5.06 -9.13 -1.30
N PHE A 10 4.06 -9.89 -0.83
CA PHE A 10 3.99 -11.33 -1.02
C PHE A 10 3.42 -11.70 -2.39
N ASP A 11 2.27 -11.11 -2.75
CA ASP A 11 1.51 -11.47 -3.94
C ASP A 11 2.08 -10.90 -5.24
N TYR A 12 2.80 -9.77 -5.14
CA TYR A 12 3.32 -9.06 -6.29
C TYR A 12 4.84 -8.92 -6.24
N GLU A 13 5.43 -8.81 -7.42
CA GLU A 13 6.75 -8.24 -7.64
C GLU A 13 6.56 -6.73 -7.78
N LEU A 14 7.20 -5.97 -6.89
CA LEU A 14 7.06 -4.53 -6.80
C LEU A 14 8.27 -3.88 -7.46
N SER A 15 8.04 -3.01 -8.44
CA SER A 15 9.08 -2.24 -9.10
C SER A 15 9.07 -0.79 -8.60
N ASP A 16 9.06 0.18 -9.51
CA ASP A 16 9.16 1.60 -9.21
C ASP A 16 8.15 2.03 -8.14
N ARG A 17 8.63 2.82 -7.18
CA ARG A 17 7.84 3.34 -6.07
C ARG A 17 7.78 4.84 -6.11
N VAL A 18 6.60 5.38 -5.83
CA VAL A 18 6.33 6.82 -5.78
C VAL A 18 5.59 7.15 -4.50
N GLU A 19 5.88 8.31 -3.93
CA GLU A 19 5.18 8.83 -2.74
C GLU A 19 4.00 9.71 -3.18
N ALA A 20 2.81 9.39 -2.72
CA ALA A 20 1.61 10.19 -2.92
C ALA A 20 1.12 10.81 -1.60
N GLY A 21 0.59 12.03 -1.66
CA GLY A 21 -0.27 12.55 -0.59
C GLY A 21 -1.66 11.91 -0.67
N VAL A 22 -2.31 11.66 0.46
CA VAL A 22 -3.70 11.17 0.50
C VAL A 22 -4.61 12.26 1.04
N VAL A 23 -5.72 12.52 0.35
CA VAL A 23 -6.75 13.44 0.84
C VAL A 23 -7.63 12.70 1.85
N LEU A 24 -7.49 13.08 3.12
CA LEU A 24 -8.18 12.49 4.27
C LEU A 24 -9.00 13.56 5.00
N THR A 25 -10.07 13.13 5.66
CA THR A 25 -10.76 13.95 6.66
C THR A 25 -9.95 14.03 7.96
N GLY A 26 -10.30 14.97 8.84
CA GLY A 26 -9.63 15.12 10.13
C GLY A 26 -9.70 13.86 11.01
N ALA A 27 -10.85 13.19 11.05
CA ALA A 27 -11.03 11.93 11.79
C ALA A 27 -10.19 10.80 11.20
N GLU A 28 -10.18 10.65 9.88
CA GLU A 28 -9.36 9.65 9.18
C GLU A 28 -7.87 9.88 9.38
N ALA A 29 -7.41 11.14 9.37
CA ALA A 29 -6.01 11.45 9.64
C ALA A 29 -5.61 11.01 11.07
N LYS A 30 -6.52 11.14 12.05
CA LYS A 30 -6.30 10.63 13.42
C LYS A 30 -6.31 9.10 13.46
N ALA A 31 -7.26 8.43 12.81
CA ALA A 31 -7.30 6.96 12.71
C ALA A 31 -6.06 6.39 12.01
N ALA A 32 -5.63 7.03 10.92
CA ALA A 32 -4.42 6.71 10.20
C ALA A 32 -3.19 6.85 11.09
N ARG A 33 -3.04 7.95 11.84
CA ARG A 33 -1.94 8.12 12.80
C ARG A 33 -1.94 7.07 13.92
N ALA A 34 -3.12 6.59 14.31
CA ALA A 34 -3.28 5.54 15.31
C ALA A 34 -3.01 4.11 14.78
N GLY A 35 -2.78 3.92 13.47
CA GLY A 35 -2.55 2.59 12.91
C GLY A 35 -3.80 1.83 12.51
N HIS A 36 -4.96 2.46 12.61
CA HIS A 36 -6.23 1.84 12.28
C HIS A 36 -6.54 1.97 10.78
N VAL A 37 -5.68 1.38 9.95
CA VAL A 37 -5.84 1.32 8.48
C VAL A 37 -5.48 -0.06 7.97
N LYS A 38 -6.28 -0.56 7.04
CA LYS A 38 -6.05 -1.81 6.33
C LYS A 38 -5.93 -1.53 4.83
N LEU A 39 -4.78 -1.93 4.27
CA LEU A 39 -4.43 -1.78 2.85
C LEU A 39 -4.65 -3.08 2.06
N ASP A 40 -5.24 -4.10 2.68
CA ASP A 40 -5.48 -5.39 2.04
C ASP A 40 -6.51 -5.24 0.91
N GLY A 41 -6.15 -5.63 -0.31
CA GLY A 41 -7.05 -5.55 -1.46
C GLY A 41 -7.22 -4.14 -2.05
N ALA A 42 -6.52 -3.15 -1.47
CA ALA A 42 -6.49 -1.80 -2.00
C ALA A 42 -5.70 -1.74 -3.32
N HIS A 43 -6.18 -0.93 -4.26
CA HIS A 43 -5.51 -0.68 -5.54
C HIS A 43 -5.71 0.78 -5.95
N ILE A 44 -4.87 1.26 -6.87
CA ILE A 44 -4.95 2.62 -7.37
C ILE A 44 -5.63 2.61 -8.73
N LYS A 45 -6.69 3.40 -8.83
CA LYS A 45 -7.39 3.67 -10.09
C LYS A 45 -6.98 5.05 -10.59
N ILE A 46 -6.64 5.14 -11.87
CA ILE A 46 -6.40 6.42 -12.53
C ILE A 46 -7.60 6.67 -13.45
N ASP A 47 -8.28 7.79 -13.23
CA ASP A 47 -9.42 8.19 -14.05
C ASP A 47 -8.98 8.86 -15.36
N ALA A 48 -9.92 9.00 -16.30
CA ALA A 48 -9.67 9.61 -17.61
C ALA A 48 -9.17 11.07 -17.54
N LYS A 49 -9.38 11.75 -16.40
CA LYS A 49 -8.89 13.11 -16.15
C LYS A 49 -7.47 13.15 -15.55
N THR A 50 -6.74 12.04 -15.54
CA THR A 50 -5.39 11.93 -14.97
C THR A 50 -5.37 12.23 -13.47
N GLU A 51 -6.43 11.81 -12.78
CA GLU A 51 -6.50 11.87 -11.32
C GLU A 51 -6.37 10.45 -10.76
N ALA A 52 -5.53 10.30 -9.73
CA ALA A 52 -5.32 9.02 -9.07
C ALA A 52 -6.17 8.93 -7.80
N TYR A 53 -6.80 7.78 -7.61
CA TYR A 53 -7.61 7.45 -6.45
C TYR A 53 -7.17 6.12 -5.87
N VAL A 54 -7.10 6.03 -4.55
CA VAL A 54 -6.99 4.75 -3.85
C VAL A 54 -8.38 4.21 -3.58
N VAL A 55 -8.62 2.97 -4.00
CA VAL A 55 -9.89 2.25 -3.89
C VAL A 55 -9.69 1.03 -2.98
N ASN A 56 -10.72 0.63 -2.24
CA ASN A 56 -10.69 -0.48 -1.27
C ASN A 56 -9.63 -0.32 -0.16
N MET A 57 -9.26 0.91 0.16
CA MET A 57 -8.52 1.18 1.39
C MET A 57 -9.52 1.36 2.53
N HIS A 58 -9.44 0.48 3.52
CA HIS A 58 -10.31 0.51 4.68
C HIS A 58 -9.64 1.31 5.80
N ILE A 59 -10.21 2.46 6.17
CA ILE A 59 -9.79 3.21 7.35
C ILE A 59 -10.87 3.02 8.40
N PHE A 60 -10.50 2.52 9.58
CA PHE A 60 -11.48 2.34 10.63
C PHE A 60 -11.92 3.70 11.19
N PRO A 61 -13.18 3.82 11.63
CA PRO A 61 -13.65 5.02 12.30
C PRO A 61 -12.78 5.38 13.50
N TYR A 62 -12.64 6.68 13.74
CA TYR A 62 -11.87 7.18 14.87
C TYR A 62 -12.76 7.21 16.11
N LYS A 63 -12.41 6.42 17.13
CA LYS A 63 -13.20 6.22 18.37
C LYS A 63 -13.71 7.49 19.07
N PHE A 64 -13.06 8.64 18.87
CA PHE A 64 -13.41 9.90 19.52
C PHE A 64 -14.04 10.93 18.55
N ALA A 65 -14.42 10.51 17.34
CA ALA A 65 -15.18 11.31 16.40
C ALA A 65 -16.58 10.71 16.24
N SER A 66 -17.53 11.51 15.75
CA SER A 66 -18.83 10.97 15.31
C SER A 66 -18.62 10.13 14.05
N ASP A 67 -19.22 8.94 14.03
CA ASP A 67 -19.18 8.00 12.91
C ASP A 67 -20.42 8.10 12.01
N GLU A 68 -21.34 9.02 12.29
CA GLU A 68 -22.56 9.19 11.51
C GLU A 68 -22.24 9.49 10.04
N GLY A 69 -22.69 8.61 9.14
CA GLY A 69 -22.46 8.72 7.70
C GLY A 69 -21.02 8.45 7.25
N TYR A 70 -20.16 7.89 8.12
CA TYR A 70 -18.79 7.56 7.73
C TYR A 70 -18.74 6.30 6.84
N GLU A 71 -18.12 6.43 5.68
CA GLU A 71 -17.84 5.32 4.76
C GLU A 71 -16.35 4.92 4.83
N PRO A 72 -16.00 3.81 5.52
CA PRO A 72 -14.61 3.36 5.68
C PRO A 72 -13.88 3.08 4.38
N ASP A 73 -14.59 2.51 3.40
CA ASP A 73 -14.06 2.02 2.13
C ASP A 73 -14.14 3.05 0.99
N ARG A 74 -14.49 4.31 1.31
CA ARG A 74 -14.60 5.37 0.31
C ARG A 74 -13.31 5.54 -0.50
N SER A 75 -13.46 5.79 -1.79
CA SER A 75 -12.35 6.13 -2.67
C SER A 75 -11.73 7.47 -2.26
N ARG A 76 -10.41 7.52 -2.13
CA ARG A 76 -9.69 8.73 -1.69
C ARG A 76 -8.75 9.23 -2.77
N LYS A 77 -8.80 10.54 -3.03
CA LYS A 77 -7.94 11.18 -4.02
C LYS A 77 -6.49 11.18 -3.55
N LEU A 78 -5.59 10.92 -4.50
CA LEU A 78 -4.15 10.94 -4.32
C LEU A 78 -3.57 12.19 -4.96
N LEU A 79 -2.57 12.77 -4.29
CA LEU A 79 -1.83 13.95 -4.73
C LEU A 79 -0.46 13.48 -5.17
N ILE A 80 -0.24 13.44 -6.49
CA ILE A 80 0.98 12.96 -7.15
C ILE A 80 1.39 14.04 -8.16
N HIS A 81 2.69 14.19 -8.42
CA HIS A 81 3.15 15.07 -9.49
C HIS A 81 2.72 14.54 -10.87
N MET A 82 2.36 15.44 -11.78
CA MET A 82 1.85 15.08 -13.11
C MET A 82 2.87 14.26 -13.93
N GLU A 83 4.15 14.60 -13.82
CA GLU A 83 5.25 13.90 -14.50
C GLU A 83 5.37 12.45 -14.01
N GLU A 84 5.37 12.24 -12.69
CA GLU A 84 5.40 10.91 -12.09
C GLU A 84 4.19 10.07 -12.53
N LEU A 85 3.01 10.67 -12.53
CA LEU A 85 1.78 9.99 -12.93
C LEU A 85 1.81 9.58 -14.41
N THR A 86 2.37 10.42 -15.28
CA THR A 86 2.51 10.13 -16.72
C THR A 86 3.47 8.97 -16.96
N ILE A 87 4.59 8.93 -16.23
CA ILE A 87 5.57 7.83 -16.28
C ILE A 87 4.92 6.52 -15.81
N LEU A 88 4.21 6.55 -14.67
CA LEU A 88 3.52 5.38 -14.13
C LEU A 88 2.45 4.86 -15.10
N LEU A 89 1.67 5.75 -15.71
CA LEU A 89 0.62 5.38 -16.64
C LEU A 89 1.18 4.74 -17.93
N SER A 90 2.32 5.26 -18.41
CA SER A 90 3.02 4.70 -19.57
C SER A 90 3.53 3.29 -19.28
N LYS A 91 4.17 3.08 -18.13
CA LYS A 91 4.64 1.76 -17.67
C LYS A 91 3.50 0.77 -17.44
N MET A 92 2.39 1.25 -16.85
CA MET A 92 1.19 0.44 -16.60
C MET A 92 0.61 -0.12 -17.91
N LYS A 93 0.50 0.73 -18.94
CA LYS A 93 0.01 0.35 -20.28
C LYS A 93 0.93 -0.64 -20.99
N GLN A 94 2.25 -0.44 -20.90
CA GLN A 94 3.23 -1.32 -21.55
C GLN A 94 3.32 -2.70 -20.91
N GLY A 95 3.33 -2.76 -19.57
CA GLY A 95 3.71 -3.97 -18.84
C GLY A 95 2.56 -4.86 -18.35
N ARG A 96 1.29 -4.52 -18.62
CA ARG A 96 0.11 -5.11 -17.94
C ARG A 96 0.31 -5.15 -16.41
N MET A 97 0.91 -4.10 -15.87
CA MET A 97 1.16 -3.95 -14.44
C MET A 97 -0.02 -3.23 -13.80
N THR A 98 -0.11 -3.31 -12.47
CA THR A 98 -1.13 -2.62 -11.67
C THR A 98 -0.47 -1.74 -10.63
N LEU A 99 -1.14 -0.68 -10.19
CA LEU A 99 -0.65 0.17 -9.12
C LEU A 99 -1.26 -0.29 -7.80
N VAL A 100 -0.41 -0.56 -6.81
CA VAL A 100 -0.80 -1.15 -5.53
C VAL A 100 -0.17 -0.34 -4.39
N PRO A 101 -0.90 -0.06 -3.30
CA PRO A 101 -0.33 0.65 -2.16
C PRO A 101 0.55 -0.31 -1.35
N THR A 102 1.81 0.07 -1.13
CA THR A 102 2.79 -0.75 -0.41
C THR A 102 2.89 -0.36 1.06
N ALA A 103 2.79 0.93 1.37
CA ALA A 103 2.86 1.41 2.73
C ALA A 103 2.11 2.74 2.89
N LEU A 104 1.57 2.96 4.09
CA LEU A 104 1.03 4.24 4.51
C LEU A 104 1.85 4.73 5.70
N TYR A 105 2.35 5.96 5.66
CA TYR A 105 3.17 6.53 6.72
C TYR A 105 2.92 8.00 6.91
N THR A 106 3.32 8.49 8.08
CA THR A 106 3.20 9.89 8.46
C THR A 106 4.54 10.59 8.25
N ARG A 107 4.56 11.69 7.48
CA ARG A 107 5.72 12.57 7.34
C ARG A 107 5.35 13.97 7.85
N GLY A 108 5.80 14.28 9.07
CA GLY A 108 5.37 15.49 9.78
C GLY A 108 3.84 15.50 9.98
N PRO A 109 3.14 16.58 9.57
CA PRO A 109 1.68 16.65 9.72
C PRO A 109 0.90 15.85 8.66
N ARG A 110 1.56 15.41 7.58
CA ARG A 110 0.89 14.81 6.41
C ARG A 110 0.95 13.29 6.45
N VAL A 111 -0.12 12.66 5.97
CA VAL A 111 -0.17 11.22 5.69
C VAL A 111 0.21 11.00 4.23
N LYS A 112 1.17 10.10 4.01
CA LYS A 112 1.73 9.73 2.72
C LYS A 112 1.46 8.26 2.44
N LEU A 113 1.19 7.95 1.18
CA LEU A 113 0.99 6.61 0.67
C LEU A 113 2.09 6.30 -0.33
N GLU A 114 2.87 5.26 -0.05
CA GLU A 114 3.78 4.68 -1.02
C GLU A 114 2.99 3.79 -1.98
N ILE A 115 3.15 4.06 -3.26
CA ILE A 115 2.52 3.32 -4.35
C ILE A 115 3.62 2.69 -5.17
N ALA A 116 3.41 1.45 -5.60
CA ALA A 116 4.34 0.78 -6.49
C ALA A 116 3.63 0.19 -7.71
N LEU A 117 4.37 0.12 -8.81
CA LEU A 117 4.02 -0.75 -9.92
C LEU A 117 4.20 -2.20 -9.49
N ALA A 118 3.18 -3.00 -9.75
CA ALA A 118 3.08 -4.36 -9.27
C ALA A 118 2.76 -5.30 -10.43
N ARG A 119 3.57 -6.36 -10.52
CA ARG A 119 3.33 -7.51 -11.39
C ARG A 119 2.92 -8.70 -10.52
N GLY A 120 1.85 -9.39 -10.88
CA GLY A 120 1.40 -10.57 -10.14
C GLY A 120 2.44 -11.69 -10.20
N LYS A 121 2.84 -12.22 -9.04
CA LYS A 121 3.75 -13.38 -8.97
C LYS A 121 3.06 -14.66 -9.37
N ARG A 122 3.81 -15.52 -10.07
CA ARG A 122 3.37 -16.87 -10.42
C ARG A 122 3.33 -17.75 -9.16
N LYS A 123 2.52 -18.82 -9.19
CA LYS A 123 2.40 -19.76 -8.06
C LYS A 123 3.76 -20.35 -7.64
N TYR A 124 4.62 -20.65 -8.61
CA TYR A 124 5.97 -21.16 -8.36
C TYR A 124 6.83 -20.17 -7.56
N GLU A 125 6.86 -18.90 -7.95
CA GLU A 125 7.64 -17.85 -7.28
C GLU A 125 7.16 -17.62 -5.84
N LYS A 126 5.84 -17.75 -5.59
CA LYS A 126 5.28 -17.68 -4.24
C LYS A 126 5.76 -18.84 -3.36
N ARG A 127 5.84 -20.06 -3.91
CA ARG A 127 6.34 -21.24 -3.18
C ARG A 127 7.82 -21.09 -2.83
N GLU A 128 8.64 -20.67 -3.80
CA GLU A 128 10.07 -20.45 -3.59
C GLU A 128 10.31 -19.38 -2.50
N LYS A 129 9.51 -18.31 -2.48
CA LYS A 129 9.59 -17.28 -1.44
C LYS A 129 9.26 -17.83 -0.04
N VAL A 130 8.31 -18.76 0.07
CA VAL A 130 7.98 -19.41 1.34
C VAL A 130 9.13 -20.31 1.78
N GLN A 131 9.62 -21.16 0.87
CA GLN A 131 10.75 -22.06 1.16
C GLN A 131 11.98 -21.30 1.65
N LYS A 132 12.43 -20.25 0.93
CA LYS A 132 13.58 -19.42 1.34
C LYS A 132 13.37 -18.78 2.72
N ARG A 133 12.13 -18.43 3.07
CA ARG A 133 11.80 -17.84 4.37
C ARG A 133 11.84 -18.86 5.50
N ASP A 134 11.54 -20.11 5.20
CA ASP A 134 11.59 -21.20 6.17
C ASP A 134 13.06 -21.61 6.41
N GLU A 135 13.84 -21.80 5.34
CA GLU A 135 15.29 -22.06 5.40
C GLU A 135 16.05 -20.98 6.20
N ALA A 136 15.73 -19.71 5.97
CA ALA A 136 16.33 -18.60 6.72
C ALA A 136 15.98 -18.65 8.22
N ARG A 137 14.75 -19.04 8.57
CA ARG A 137 14.30 -19.14 9.97
C ARG A 137 14.96 -20.31 10.69
N ASP A 138 15.14 -21.44 10.01
CA ASP A 138 15.81 -22.60 10.60
C ASP A 138 17.31 -22.34 10.79
N THR A 139 17.96 -21.69 9.81
CA THR A 139 19.34 -21.22 9.96
C THR A 139 19.46 -20.30 11.18
N GLU A 140 18.60 -19.28 11.32
CA GLU A 140 18.64 -18.36 12.47
C GLU A 140 18.47 -19.08 13.83
N ARG A 141 17.62 -20.11 13.89
CA ARG A 141 17.44 -20.94 15.09
C ARG A 141 18.69 -21.74 15.44
N GLU A 142 19.33 -22.37 14.46
CA GLU A 142 20.57 -23.12 14.66
C GLU A 142 21.70 -22.23 15.18
N TRP A 143 21.83 -21.02 14.63
CA TRP A 143 22.83 -20.04 15.07
C TRP A 143 22.56 -19.56 16.50
N ARG A 144 21.28 -19.38 16.88
CA ARG A 144 20.92 -18.98 18.24
C ARG A 144 21.16 -20.09 19.27
N ASN A 145 20.94 -21.35 18.91
CA ASN A 145 21.17 -22.49 19.82
C ASN A 145 22.65 -22.86 19.98
N LYS A 146 23.52 -22.42 19.07
CA LYS A 146 24.99 -22.60 19.16
C LYS A 146 25.70 -21.55 20.03
N ARG A 147 24.96 -20.60 20.61
CA ARG A 147 25.48 -19.47 21.40
C ARG A 147 25.08 -19.63 22.86
#